data_AF-Q5DEC0-F1
#
_entry.id   AF-Q5DEC0-F1
#
_cell.length_a   1.000
_cell.length_b   1.000
_cell.length_c   1.000
_cell.angle_alpha   90.00
_cell.angle_beta   90.00
_cell.angle_gamma   90.00
#
_symmetry.space_group_name_H-M   'P 1'
#
loop_
_entity.id
_entity.type
_entity.pdbx_description
1 polymer ?
#
loop_
_entity_poly.entity_id
_entity_poly.type
_entity_poly.pdbx_seq_one_letter_code
_entity_poly.pdbx_strand_id
1 'polypeptide(L)'
;MKYFVSVVIIATIGVALSFNIQNTDMQNTKDMGDYQFDDNATCSMCINYVSHWQKHLNSTKVKELLRTYAEITCDFSLLFRYRCIQVMNKYYNAFISFIENHDAETICKFTPFC
;
A
#
# COMPACT_ATOMS: atom_id res chain seq x y z
N MET A 1 -24.56 -12.09 18.15
CA MET A 1 -23.41 -11.16 17.98
C MET A 1 -23.46 -10.27 16.74
N LYS A 2 -24.23 -10.57 15.67
CA LYS A 2 -24.35 -9.67 14.50
C LYS A 2 -25.24 -8.44 14.72
N TYR A 3 -26.35 -8.57 15.45
CA TYR A 3 -27.28 -7.45 15.72
C TYR A 3 -26.70 -6.36 16.62
N PHE A 4 -25.82 -6.73 17.55
CA PHE A 4 -25.21 -5.80 18.50
C PHE A 4 -24.21 -4.85 17.80
N VAL A 5 -23.51 -5.34 16.78
CA VAL A 5 -22.58 -4.53 15.96
C VAL A 5 -23.34 -3.51 15.10
N SER A 6 -24.51 -3.88 14.55
CA SER A 6 -25.33 -2.94 13.76
C SER A 6 -25.95 -1.82 14.60
N VAL A 7 -26.41 -2.09 15.82
CA VAL A 7 -27.00 -1.07 16.70
C VAL A 7 -25.95 -0.08 17.21
N VAL A 8 -24.73 -0.54 17.48
CA VAL A 8 -23.61 0.31 17.94
C VAL A 8 -23.11 1.22 16.81
N ILE A 9 -23.10 0.77 15.55
CA ILE A 9 -22.69 1.58 14.40
C ILE A 9 -23.70 2.69 14.08
N ILE A 10 -25.02 2.43 14.22
CA ILE A 10 -26.05 3.43 13.94
C ILE A 10 -26.07 4.52 15.04
N ALA A 11 -25.86 4.14 16.30
CA ALA A 11 -25.85 5.07 17.43
C ALA A 11 -24.63 6.02 17.45
N THR A 12 -23.47 5.58 16.95
CA THR A 12 -22.25 6.43 16.88
C THR A 12 -22.29 7.42 15.71
N ILE A 13 -22.90 7.04 14.58
CA ILE A 13 -23.06 7.91 13.41
C ILE A 13 -24.09 9.03 13.69
N GLY A 14 -25.14 8.76 14.45
CA GLY A 14 -26.19 9.75 14.75
C GLY A 14 -25.76 10.91 15.64
N VAL A 15 -24.80 10.69 16.56
CA VAL A 15 -24.34 11.73 17.50
C VAL A 15 -23.23 12.61 16.90
N ALA A 16 -22.42 12.06 15.99
CA ALA A 16 -21.34 12.79 15.35
C ALA A 16 -21.82 13.85 14.34
N LEU A 17 -23.00 13.65 13.74
CA LEU A 17 -23.55 14.55 12.71
C LEU A 17 -24.13 15.87 13.26
N SER A 18 -24.32 15.99 14.58
CA SER A 18 -25.03 17.13 15.18
C SER A 18 -24.13 18.22 15.74
N PHE A 19 -22.80 18.00 15.83
CA PHE A 19 -21.95 18.85 16.68
C PHE A 19 -21.01 19.86 16.03
N ASN A 20 -20.63 19.80 14.75
CA ASN A 20 -19.93 20.97 14.16
C ASN A 20 -19.74 20.91 12.65
N ILE A 21 -20.17 21.98 12.00
CA ILE A 21 -20.14 22.23 10.56
C ILE A 21 -18.99 23.20 10.26
N GLN A 22 -17.96 22.72 9.56
CA GLN A 22 -17.20 23.40 8.49
C GLN A 22 -16.55 22.27 7.68
N ASN A 23 -17.35 21.57 6.88
CA ASN A 23 -17.45 21.79 5.44
C ASN A 23 -16.12 21.52 4.71
N THR A 24 -16.03 20.28 4.18
CA THR A 24 -15.31 19.82 2.96
C THR A 24 -13.82 20.14 2.88
N ASP A 25 -12.90 19.19 3.07
CA ASP A 25 -12.67 18.12 2.09
C ASP A 25 -11.98 16.90 2.74
N MET A 26 -12.70 15.80 2.88
CA MET A 26 -12.12 14.46 2.64
C MET A 26 -13.27 13.47 2.43
N GLN A 27 -14.17 13.85 1.52
CA GLN A 27 -15.12 12.91 0.95
C GLN A 27 -14.89 12.89 -0.54
N ASN A 28 -13.65 12.56 -0.92
CA ASN A 28 -13.33 12.28 -2.30
C ASN A 28 -12.61 10.94 -2.48
N THR A 29 -13.28 9.86 -2.07
CA THR A 29 -13.14 8.57 -2.77
C THR A 29 -13.80 8.59 -4.17
N LYS A 30 -14.03 9.78 -4.76
CA LYS A 30 -14.35 9.94 -6.19
C LYS A 30 -13.22 10.58 -6.99
N ASP A 31 -12.03 10.78 -6.41
CA ASP A 31 -10.81 11.19 -7.14
C ASP A 31 -9.88 10.01 -7.47
N MET A 32 -10.44 8.81 -7.64
CA MET A 32 -9.96 7.89 -8.69
C MET A 32 -10.86 8.10 -9.91
N GLY A 33 -11.14 9.37 -10.23
CA GLY A 33 -11.68 9.76 -11.51
C GLY A 33 -10.68 9.33 -12.56
N ASP A 34 -11.18 8.65 -13.59
CA ASP A 34 -10.50 8.24 -14.80
C ASP A 34 -9.46 9.28 -15.26
N TYR A 35 -8.24 9.18 -14.74
CA TYR A 35 -7.12 9.94 -15.24
C TYR A 35 -6.65 9.11 -16.42
N GLN A 36 -7.14 9.44 -17.62
CA GLN A 36 -6.56 8.96 -18.87
C GLN A 36 -5.13 9.52 -18.96
N PHE A 37 -4.21 8.93 -18.21
CA PHE A 37 -2.84 8.89 -18.63
C PHE A 37 -2.82 8.06 -19.92
N ASP A 38 -2.22 8.62 -20.95
CA ASP A 38 -1.71 7.81 -22.06
C ASP A 38 -0.95 6.62 -21.46
N ASP A 39 -1.31 5.39 -21.86
CA ASP A 39 -0.67 4.16 -21.39
C ASP A 39 0.86 4.23 -21.50
N ASN A 40 1.38 4.96 -22.50
CA ASN A 40 2.82 5.19 -22.65
C ASN A 40 3.39 6.13 -21.58
N ALA A 41 2.61 7.11 -21.12
CA ALA A 41 3.01 8.05 -20.08
C ALA A 41 2.98 7.41 -18.69
N THR A 42 1.98 6.59 -18.35
CA THR A 42 1.97 5.76 -17.13
C THR A 42 3.11 4.75 -17.14
N CYS A 43 3.38 4.14 -18.29
CA CYS A 43 4.48 3.20 -18.43
C CYS A 43 5.84 3.86 -18.22
N SER A 44 6.05 5.02 -18.84
CA SER A 44 7.26 5.83 -18.67
C SER A 44 7.46 6.28 -17.22
N MET A 45 6.36 6.62 -16.52
CA MET A 45 6.41 6.95 -15.09
C MET A 45 6.82 5.75 -14.24
N CYS A 46 6.25 4.56 -14.50
CA CYS A 46 6.64 3.34 -13.81
C CYS A 46 8.13 3.06 -14.00
N ILE A 47 8.62 3.09 -15.24
CA ILE A 47 10.02 2.82 -15.57
C ILE A 47 10.95 3.79 -14.84
N ASN A 48 10.63 5.09 -14.87
CA ASN A 48 11.41 6.10 -14.16
C ASN A 48 11.40 5.89 -12.65
N TYR A 49 10.24 5.59 -12.08
CA TYR A 49 10.09 5.34 -10.65
C TYR A 49 10.89 4.13 -10.21
N VAL A 50 10.72 2.98 -10.87
CA VAL A 50 11.45 1.73 -10.56
C VAL A 50 12.95 1.93 -10.74
N SER A 51 13.38 2.57 -11.83
CA SER A 51 14.80 2.88 -12.06
C SER A 51 15.39 3.77 -10.96
N HIS A 52 14.64 4.77 -10.51
CA HIS A 52 15.08 5.59 -9.38
C HIS A 52 15.15 4.77 -8.09
N TRP A 53 14.17 3.93 -7.83
CA TRP A 53 14.09 3.08 -6.65
C TRP A 53 15.25 2.07 -6.58
N GLN A 54 15.59 1.43 -7.72
CA GLN A 54 16.72 0.51 -7.85
C GLN A 54 18.06 1.14 -7.43
N LYS A 55 18.27 2.44 -7.70
CA LYS A 55 19.48 3.16 -7.25
C LYS A 55 19.60 3.23 -5.73
N HIS A 56 18.47 3.28 -5.02
CA HIS A 56 18.42 3.38 -3.55
C HIS A 56 18.37 2.02 -2.86
N LEU A 57 17.95 0.95 -3.55
CA LEU A 57 17.85 -0.40 -2.99
C LEU A 57 19.20 -1.02 -2.60
N ASN A 58 20.32 -0.56 -3.17
CA ASN A 58 21.65 -1.01 -2.75
C ASN A 58 22.01 -0.64 -1.30
N SER A 59 21.27 0.29 -0.69
CA SER A 59 21.48 0.68 0.70
C SER A 59 20.91 -0.36 1.66
N THR A 60 21.77 -0.98 2.48
CA THR A 60 21.37 -1.87 3.57
C THR A 60 20.35 -1.21 4.48
N LYS A 61 20.50 0.10 4.75
CA LYS A 61 19.55 0.87 5.57
C LYS A 61 18.15 0.93 4.95
N VAL A 62 18.04 1.12 3.63
CA VAL A 62 16.75 1.13 2.93
C VAL A 62 16.10 -0.24 2.99
N LYS A 63 16.90 -1.30 2.77
CA LYS A 63 16.43 -2.69 2.88
C LYS A 63 15.89 -2.99 4.28
N GLU A 64 16.62 -2.65 5.33
CA GLU A 64 16.20 -2.84 6.73
C GLU A 64 14.91 -2.07 7.07
N LEU A 65 14.77 -0.83 6.60
CA LEU A 65 13.55 -0.04 6.80
C LEU A 65 12.33 -0.69 6.14
N LEU A 66 12.47 -1.16 4.91
CA LEU A 66 11.38 -1.85 4.20
C LEU A 66 11.00 -3.17 4.88
N ARG A 67 11.99 -3.93 5.35
CA ARG A 67 11.76 -5.16 6.11
C ARG A 67 11.02 -4.87 7.41
N THR A 68 11.48 -3.89 8.17
CA THR A 68 10.85 -3.48 9.44
C THR A 68 9.40 -3.07 9.22
N TYR A 69 9.14 -2.29 8.17
CA TYR A 69 7.77 -1.90 7.82
C TYR A 69 6.90 -3.13 7.51
N ALA A 70 7.40 -4.08 6.72
CA ALA A 70 6.69 -5.32 6.44
C ALA A 70 6.39 -6.12 7.72
N GLU A 71 7.31 -6.17 8.68
CA GLU A 71 7.11 -6.87 9.95
C GLU A 71 6.08 -6.16 10.87
N ILE A 72 6.07 -4.82 10.92
CA ILE A 72 5.11 -4.04 11.72
C ILE A 72 3.66 -4.29 11.26
N THR A 73 3.42 -4.56 9.97
CA THR A 73 2.07 -4.89 9.49
C THR A 73 1.49 -6.14 10.17
N CYS A 74 2.33 -7.00 10.75
CA CYS A 74 1.93 -8.20 11.46
C CYS A 74 1.48 -7.95 12.91
N ASP A 75 1.59 -6.72 13.42
CA ASP A 75 1.25 -6.40 14.82
C ASP A 75 -0.26 -6.30 15.07
N PHE A 76 -1.10 -6.37 14.03
CA PHE A 76 -2.55 -6.33 14.16
C PHE A 76 -3.13 -7.49 15.01
N SER A 77 -2.43 -8.62 15.09
CA SER A 77 -2.89 -9.78 15.85
C SER A 77 -1.72 -10.60 16.42
N LEU A 78 -1.66 -10.67 17.75
CA LEU A 78 -0.64 -11.46 18.47
C LEU A 78 -0.70 -12.96 18.13
N LEU A 79 -1.88 -13.50 17.83
CA LEU A 79 -2.07 -14.92 17.53
C LEU A 79 -1.42 -15.34 16.21
N PHE A 80 -1.39 -14.45 15.21
CA PHE A 80 -0.86 -14.73 13.88
C PHE A 80 0.50 -14.09 13.60
N ARG A 81 0.97 -13.24 14.52
CA ARG A 81 2.19 -12.43 14.38
C ARG A 81 3.39 -13.22 13.87
N TYR A 82 3.70 -14.34 14.52
CA TYR A 82 4.86 -15.16 14.14
C TYR A 82 4.75 -15.72 12.71
N ARG A 83 3.57 -16.23 12.33
CA ARG A 83 3.35 -16.77 10.98
C ARG A 83 3.36 -15.65 9.93
N CYS A 84 2.77 -14.50 10.25
CA CYS A 84 2.79 -13.32 9.40
C CYS A 84 4.23 -12.83 9.15
N ILE A 85 5.06 -12.70 10.20
CA ILE A 85 6.46 -12.25 10.07
C ILE A 85 7.25 -13.19 9.15
N GLN A 86 7.06 -14.52 9.27
CA GLN A 86 7.73 -15.46 8.36
C GLN A 86 7.31 -15.27 6.90
N VAL A 87 6.01 -15.07 6.68
CA VAL A 87 5.45 -14.85 5.34
C VAL A 87 5.98 -13.54 4.76
N MET A 88 5.94 -12.44 5.53
CA MET A 88 6.46 -11.14 5.12
C MET A 88 7.94 -11.20 4.80
N ASN A 89 8.76 -11.85 5.64
CA ASN A 89 10.19 -12.02 5.37
C ASN A 89 10.47 -12.83 4.09
N LYS A 90 9.69 -13.88 3.84
CA LYS A 90 9.82 -14.67 2.60
C LYS A 90 9.48 -13.84 1.36
N TYR A 91 8.34 -13.16 1.36
CA TYR A 91 7.91 -12.36 0.21
C TYR A 91 8.77 -11.10 0.03
N TYR A 92 9.23 -10.48 1.11
CA TYR A 92 10.17 -9.36 1.06
C TYR A 92 11.47 -9.77 0.35
N ASN A 93 12.09 -10.88 0.75
CA ASN A 93 13.32 -11.35 0.11
C ASN A 93 13.10 -11.66 -1.39
N ALA A 94 11.97 -12.30 -1.72
CA ALA A 94 11.62 -12.58 -3.11
C ALA A 94 11.39 -11.30 -3.92
N PHE A 95 10.74 -10.29 -3.33
CA PHE A 95 10.46 -9.00 -3.96
C PHE A 95 11.74 -8.20 -4.21
N ILE A 96 12.63 -8.11 -3.22
CA ILE A 96 13.93 -7.45 -3.38
C ILE A 96 14.76 -8.16 -4.47
N SER A 97 14.83 -9.48 -4.41
CA SER A 97 15.55 -10.27 -5.41
C SER A 97 14.95 -10.10 -6.81
N PHE A 98 13.62 -10.00 -6.93
CA PHE A 98 12.96 -9.75 -8.20
C PHE A 98 13.34 -8.38 -8.77
N ILE A 99 13.32 -7.32 -7.96
CA ILE A 99 13.68 -5.97 -8.41
C ILE A 99 15.16 -5.85 -8.76
N GLU A 100 16.05 -6.54 -8.05
CA GLU A 100 17.49 -6.50 -8.32
C GLU A 100 17.88 -7.25 -9.61
N ASN A 101 17.13 -8.29 -9.98
CA ASN A 101 17.47 -9.17 -11.11
C ASN A 101 16.78 -8.82 -12.43
N HIS A 102 15.87 -7.83 -12.44
CA HIS A 102 15.15 -7.41 -13.64
C HIS A 102 15.34 -5.92 -13.88
N ASP A 103 15.32 -5.52 -15.14
CA ASP A 103 15.28 -4.11 -15.51
C ASP A 103 13.89 -3.50 -15.24
N ALA A 104 13.84 -2.17 -15.15
CA ALA A 104 12.62 -1.44 -14.83
C ALA A 104 11.49 -1.65 -15.84
N GLU A 105 11.80 -1.85 -17.12
CA GLU A 105 10.80 -2.12 -18.16
C GLU A 105 10.15 -3.49 -17.95
N THR A 106 10.97 -4.50 -17.69
CA THR A 106 10.49 -5.85 -17.36
C THR A 106 9.61 -5.84 -16.11
N ILE A 107 10.03 -5.13 -15.05
CA ILE A 107 9.24 -5.02 -13.81
C ILE A 107 7.89 -4.35 -14.08
N CYS A 108 7.86 -3.26 -14.84
CA CYS A 108 6.64 -2.51 -15.07
C CYS A 108 5.62 -3.27 -15.92
N LYS A 109 6.05 -4.16 -16.83
CA LYS A 109 5.16 -5.07 -17.59
C LYS A 109 4.40 -6.10 -16.74
N PHE A 110 4.78 -6.28 -15.48
CA PHE A 110 4.02 -7.11 -14.52
C PHE A 110 2.92 -6.32 -13.79
N THR A 111 2.81 -5.01 -14.05
CA THR A 111 1.84 -4.12 -13.41
C THR A 111 0.87 -3.59 -14.45
N PRO A 112 -0.31 -3.08 -14.11
CA PRO A 112 -1.19 -2.44 -15.10
C PRO A 112 -0.66 -1.12 -15.68
N PHE A 113 0.54 -0.68 -15.27
CA PHE A 113 1.14 0.58 -15.71
C PHE A 113 1.88 0.46 -17.04
N CYS A 114 2.25 -0.77 -17.44
CA CYS A 114 2.75 -1.19 -18.75
C CYS A 114 2.18 -2.60 -19.04
#